data_AF-A0A850PVG0-F1
#
_entry.id   AF-A0A850PVG0-F1
#
_cell.length_a   1.000
_cell.length_b   1.000
_cell.length_c   1.000
_cell.angle_alpha   90.00
_cell.angle_beta   90.00
_cell.angle_gamma   90.00
#
_symmetry.space_group_name_H-M   'P 1'
#
loop_
_entity.id
_entity.type
_entity.pdbx_description
1 polymer ?
#
loop_
_entity_poly.entity_id
_entity_poly.type
_entity_poly.pdbx_seq_one_letter_code
_entity_poly.pdbx_strand_id
1 'polypeptide(L)'
;MEKEKVKLTTIQKIKKTTWKHLYRYFPWVQKHFLKWHLVWHEKGRQPYHIGWLAPGRTLEELEKHLHTEWGFGNHFVAWHDNGQVLSWRKLEDFDNQYHIRVFKDGEIRGHHEFTPESKPFEHFVEINEEQRMDEFRKFLGDYIVQKKYISHLKMDRTIAPESEITVDDPLDKNGRHRKQKS
;
A
#
# COMPACT_ATOMS: atom_id res chain seq x y z
N MET A 1 -10.58 9.98 18.29
CA MET A 1 -10.42 8.58 18.74
C MET A 1 -8.95 8.25 18.57
N GLU A 2 -8.22 8.01 19.66
CA GLU A 2 -6.78 7.74 19.60
C GLU A 2 -6.58 6.28 19.18
N LYS A 3 -5.99 6.04 18.01
CA LYS A 3 -5.73 4.69 17.48
C LYS A 3 -4.76 3.97 18.44
N GLU A 4 -5.10 2.76 18.91
CA GLU A 4 -4.27 2.01 19.85
C GLU A 4 -2.94 1.65 19.18
N LYS A 5 -1.83 2.19 19.70
CA LYS A 5 -0.50 1.98 19.12
C LYS A 5 0.00 0.59 19.50
N VAL A 6 0.19 -0.29 18.50
CA VAL A 6 0.80 -1.60 18.73
C VAL A 6 2.20 -1.49 19.33
N LYS A 7 2.40 -2.20 20.43
CA LYS A 7 3.69 -2.30 21.11
C LYS A 7 4.59 -3.26 20.33
N LEU A 8 5.43 -2.69 19.46
CA LEU A 8 6.51 -3.42 18.81
C LEU A 8 7.48 -4.01 19.85
N THR A 9 7.97 -5.22 19.58
CA THR A 9 9.06 -5.83 20.34
C THR A 9 10.35 -5.02 20.17
N THR A 10 11.32 -5.21 21.07
CA THR A 10 12.63 -4.55 20.98
C THR A 10 13.33 -4.84 19.64
N ILE A 11 13.25 -6.09 19.17
CA ILE A 11 13.84 -6.50 17.89
C ILE A 11 13.16 -5.78 16.72
N GLN A 12 11.83 -5.69 16.72
CA GLN A 12 11.08 -4.99 15.67
C GLN A 12 11.37 -3.49 15.66
N LYS A 13 11.54 -2.86 16.83
CA LYS A 13 11.94 -1.44 16.93
C LYS A 13 13.33 -1.22 16.32
N ILE A 14 14.28 -2.11 16.60
CA ILE A 14 15.63 -2.07 16.01
C ILE A 14 15.53 -2.20 14.50
N LYS A 15 14.87 -3.26 14.00
CA LYS A 15 14.64 -3.47 12.55
C LYS A 15 14.01 -2.24 11.89
N LYS A 16 12.92 -1.70 12.44
CA LYS A 16 12.25 -0.50 11.92
C LYS A 16 13.18 0.70 11.84
N THR A 17 14.01 0.89 12.86
CA THR A 17 14.97 2.00 12.92
C THR A 17 16.07 1.83 11.87
N THR A 18 16.65 0.63 11.77
CA THR A 18 17.64 0.29 10.73
C THR A 18 17.07 0.53 9.34
N TRP A 19 15.85 0.06 9.08
CA TRP A 19 15.17 0.26 7.79
C TRP A 19 14.92 1.73 7.48
N LYS A 20 14.52 2.54 8.46
CA LYS A 20 14.38 4.00 8.27
C LYS A 20 15.67 4.66 7.78
N HIS A 21 16.83 4.18 8.22
CA HIS A 21 18.12 4.65 7.73
C HIS A 21 18.46 4.11 6.34
N LEU A 22 18.15 2.84 6.06
CA LEU A 22 18.34 2.23 4.74
C LEU A 22 17.45 2.87 3.67
N TYR A 23 16.21 3.26 4.01
CA TYR A 23 15.25 3.90 3.10
C TYR A 23 15.79 5.14 2.43
N ARG A 24 16.62 5.92 3.13
CA ARG A 24 17.28 7.09 2.54
C ARG A 24 18.14 6.75 1.33
N TYR A 25 18.71 5.55 1.30
CA TYR A 25 19.61 5.10 0.24
C TYR A 25 18.92 4.20 -0.77
N PHE A 26 17.68 3.79 -0.50
CA PHE A 26 16.94 2.84 -1.32
C PHE A 26 16.75 3.30 -2.79
N PRO A 27 16.46 4.58 -3.11
CA PRO A 27 16.37 5.02 -4.50
C PRO A 27 17.69 4.83 -5.28
N TRP A 28 18.83 4.97 -4.61
CA TRP A 28 20.14 4.69 -5.20
C TRP A 28 20.31 3.19 -5.43
N VAL A 29 19.95 2.35 -4.45
CA VAL A 29 20.00 0.87 -4.57
C VAL A 29 19.11 0.40 -5.71
N GLN A 30 17.85 0.81 -5.75
CA GLN A 30 16.88 0.47 -6.80
C GLN A 30 17.41 0.78 -8.20
N LYS A 31 17.98 1.97 -8.40
CA LYS A 31 18.58 2.39 -9.67
C LYS A 31 19.75 1.49 -10.09
N HIS A 32 20.59 1.05 -9.15
CA HIS A 32 21.74 0.20 -9.46
C HIS A 32 21.35 -1.25 -9.69
N PHE A 33 20.40 -1.80 -8.94
CA PHE A 33 19.88 -3.14 -9.15
C PHE A 33 19.16 -3.29 -10.50
N LEU A 34 18.39 -2.27 -10.93
CA LEU A 34 17.81 -2.21 -12.28
C LEU A 34 18.90 -2.09 -13.35
N LYS A 35 19.86 -1.19 -13.16
CA LYS A 35 20.97 -0.99 -14.12
C LYS A 35 21.81 -2.26 -14.29
N TRP A 36 22.04 -3.00 -13.22
CA TRP A 36 22.81 -4.24 -13.23
C TRP A 36 22.00 -5.48 -13.65
N HIS A 37 20.71 -5.33 -13.99
CA HIS A 37 19.82 -6.43 -14.37
C HIS A 37 19.74 -7.54 -13.32
N LEU A 38 20.11 -7.24 -12.06
CA LEU A 38 20.02 -8.18 -10.94
C LEU A 38 18.58 -8.38 -10.48
N VAL A 39 17.67 -7.47 -10.89
CA VAL A 39 16.22 -7.60 -10.74
C VAL A 39 15.58 -7.29 -12.09
N TRP A 40 14.80 -8.23 -12.61
CA TRP A 40 14.01 -8.07 -13.83
C TRP A 40 12.58 -7.68 -13.44
N HIS A 41 12.22 -6.41 -13.60
CA HIS A 41 10.83 -5.95 -13.54
C HIS A 41 10.34 -5.53 -14.93
N GLU A 42 10.13 -6.51 -15.80
CA GLU A 42 9.42 -6.32 -17.09
C GLU A 42 8.05 -7.02 -17.12
N LYS A 43 7.50 -7.39 -15.96
CA LYS A 43 6.19 -8.06 -15.88
C LYS A 43 5.04 -7.06 -15.85
N GLY A 44 4.93 -6.19 -16.84
CA GLY A 44 3.73 -5.35 -17.06
C GLY A 44 3.15 -4.75 -15.77
N ARG A 45 1.86 -4.99 -15.51
CA ARG A 45 1.20 -4.65 -14.25
C ARG A 45 1.00 -5.92 -13.42
N GLN A 46 1.26 -5.89 -12.11
CA GLN A 46 1.05 -7.02 -11.18
C GLN A 46 -0.37 -7.60 -11.30
N PRO A 47 -0.62 -8.93 -11.24
CA PRO A 47 -1.88 -9.55 -11.66
C PRO A 47 -3.11 -9.26 -10.78
N TYR A 48 -2.96 -8.50 -9.69
CA TYR A 48 -3.99 -8.27 -8.68
C TYR A 48 -4.92 -7.09 -9.01
N HIS A 49 -5.69 -7.26 -10.08
CA HIS A 49 -6.71 -6.27 -10.46
C HIS A 49 -7.82 -6.17 -9.39
N ILE A 50 -8.15 -4.94 -8.99
CA ILE A 50 -9.25 -4.64 -8.05
C ILE A 50 -10.44 -4.00 -8.78
N GLY A 51 -10.16 -3.05 -9.68
CA GLY A 51 -11.19 -2.30 -10.40
C GLY A 51 -10.63 -1.05 -11.07
N TRP A 52 -11.50 -0.09 -11.31
CA TRP A 52 -11.15 1.23 -11.82
C TRP A 52 -11.65 2.32 -10.88
N LEU A 53 -10.95 3.45 -10.86
CA LEU A 53 -11.41 4.63 -10.14
C LEU A 53 -12.79 5.06 -10.65
N ALA A 54 -13.72 5.29 -9.72
CA ALA A 54 -15.09 5.65 -10.05
C ALA A 54 -15.17 6.98 -10.83
N PRO A 55 -16.10 7.11 -11.80
CA PRO A 55 -16.28 8.35 -12.56
C PRO A 55 -16.52 9.56 -11.65
N GLY A 56 -15.87 10.67 -11.97
CA GLY A 56 -15.98 11.92 -11.20
C GLY A 56 -15.18 11.97 -9.90
N ARG A 57 -14.48 10.89 -9.51
CA ARG A 57 -13.53 10.90 -8.41
C ARG A 57 -12.14 11.35 -8.88
N THR A 58 -11.42 12.04 -8.03
CA THR A 58 -10.02 12.44 -8.28
C THR A 58 -9.02 11.55 -7.53
N LEU A 59 -7.75 11.60 -7.94
CA LEU A 59 -6.69 10.90 -7.23
C LEU A 59 -6.49 11.49 -5.82
N GLU A 60 -6.55 12.81 -5.69
CA GLU A 60 -6.44 13.53 -4.41
C GLU A 60 -7.53 13.11 -3.41
N GLU A 61 -8.77 12.98 -3.88
CA GLU A 61 -9.88 12.51 -3.03
C GLU A 61 -9.66 11.07 -2.56
N LEU A 62 -9.18 10.19 -3.45
CA LEU A 62 -8.85 8.81 -3.12
C LEU A 62 -7.70 8.74 -2.10
N GLU A 63 -6.62 9.50 -2.30
CA GLU A 63 -5.49 9.60 -1.38
C GLU A 63 -5.94 10.06 0.01
N LYS A 64 -6.73 11.14 0.05
CA LYS A 64 -7.29 11.66 1.30
C LYS A 64 -8.12 10.59 2.01
N HIS A 65 -9.03 9.93 1.30
CA HIS A 65 -9.87 8.86 1.84
C HIS A 65 -9.04 7.69 2.40
N LEU A 66 -8.09 7.18 1.62
CA LEU A 66 -7.22 6.08 2.04
C LEU A 66 -6.38 6.44 3.27
N HIS A 67 -5.90 7.68 3.34
CA HIS A 67 -5.12 8.15 4.48
C HIS A 67 -5.98 8.34 5.73
N THR A 68 -7.07 9.12 5.64
CA THR A 68 -7.86 9.53 6.81
C THR A 68 -8.62 8.36 7.41
N GLU A 69 -9.26 7.54 6.56
CA GLU A 69 -10.13 6.46 7.03
C GLU A 69 -9.32 5.20 7.37
N TRP A 70 -8.27 4.90 6.61
CA TRP A 70 -7.60 3.60 6.65
C TRP A 70 -6.11 3.65 7.01
N GLY A 71 -5.53 4.85 7.14
CA GLY A 71 -4.12 5.00 7.55
C GLY A 71 -3.12 4.60 6.47
N PHE A 72 -3.52 4.51 5.21
CA PHE A 72 -2.56 4.31 4.13
C PHE A 72 -1.62 5.52 4.04
N GLY A 73 -0.41 5.28 3.55
CA GLY A 73 0.49 6.34 3.13
C GLY A 73 1.50 5.84 2.13
N ASN A 74 2.43 6.72 1.78
CA ASN A 74 3.34 6.48 0.67
C ASN A 74 4.24 5.27 0.92
N HIS A 75 4.40 4.41 -0.09
CA HIS A 75 5.33 3.29 -0.08
C HIS A 75 6.57 3.65 -0.91
N PHE A 76 7.62 4.18 -0.26
CA PHE A 76 8.88 4.59 -0.91
C PHE A 76 9.75 3.44 -1.43
N VAL A 77 9.51 2.21 -0.98
CA VAL A 77 10.32 1.00 -1.25
C VAL A 77 9.61 0.01 -2.16
N ALA A 78 8.89 0.51 -3.17
CA ALA A 78 8.23 -0.34 -4.16
C ALA A 78 8.83 -0.09 -5.56
N TRP A 79 8.81 -1.12 -6.39
CA TRP A 79 9.11 -0.99 -7.81
C TRP A 79 8.11 -0.04 -8.48
N HIS A 80 8.58 0.76 -9.43
CA HIS A 80 7.70 1.69 -10.14
C HIS A 80 7.19 1.04 -11.42
N ASP A 81 5.91 0.70 -11.46
CA ASP A 81 5.30 0.14 -12.67
C ASP A 81 5.03 1.24 -13.71
N ASN A 82 5.10 0.87 -14.98
CA ASN A 82 4.84 1.82 -16.06
C ASN A 82 3.41 2.36 -15.99
N GLY A 83 3.29 3.69 -15.94
CA GLY A 83 2.01 4.38 -15.84
C GLY A 83 1.40 4.37 -14.45
N GLN A 84 2.10 3.91 -13.42
CA GLN A 84 1.68 4.08 -12.03
C GLN A 84 1.67 5.59 -11.68
N VAL A 85 0.62 6.03 -10.99
CA VAL A 85 0.46 7.40 -10.47
C VAL A 85 0.33 7.42 -8.95
N LEU A 86 0.06 6.28 -8.32
CA LEU A 86 -0.02 6.11 -6.86
C LEU A 86 0.57 4.75 -6.45
N SER A 87 1.27 4.71 -5.32
CA SER A 87 1.79 3.50 -4.67
C SER A 87 1.76 3.65 -3.16
N TRP A 88 0.72 3.12 -2.52
CA TRP A 88 0.43 3.37 -1.12
C TRP A 88 0.31 2.05 -0.36
N ARG A 89 0.79 2.04 0.89
CA ARG A 89 0.66 0.89 1.77
C ARG A 89 -0.11 1.22 3.04
N LYS A 90 -0.78 0.21 3.58
CA LYS A 90 -1.29 0.14 4.94
C LYS A 90 -0.63 -1.02 5.65
N LEU A 91 -0.07 -0.77 6.82
CA LEU A 91 0.50 -1.83 7.65
C LEU A 91 -0.63 -2.51 8.41
N GLU A 92 -0.77 -3.83 8.23
CA GLU A 92 -1.67 -4.66 9.05
C GLU A 92 -1.01 -4.91 10.41
N ASP A 93 0.27 -5.28 10.37
CA ASP A 93 1.13 -5.45 11.52
C ASP A 93 2.60 -5.14 11.12
N PHE A 94 3.59 -5.62 11.88
CA PHE A 94 4.99 -5.41 11.52
C PHE A 94 5.43 -6.25 10.32
N ASP A 95 4.83 -7.42 10.15
CA ASP A 95 5.19 -8.44 9.17
C ASP A 95 4.39 -8.32 7.88
N ASN A 96 3.17 -7.76 7.92
CA ASN A 96 2.20 -7.78 6.84
C ASN A 96 1.70 -6.38 6.46
N GLN A 97 1.42 -6.19 5.17
CA GLN A 97 0.90 -4.95 4.61
C GLN A 97 -0.10 -5.19 3.47
N TYR A 98 -0.99 -4.23 3.28
CA TYR A 98 -1.78 -4.07 2.06
C TYR A 98 -1.12 -3.03 1.17
N HIS A 99 -0.91 -3.35 -0.10
CA HIS A 99 -0.35 -2.45 -1.09
C HIS A 99 -1.41 -2.11 -2.15
N ILE A 100 -1.55 -0.82 -2.47
CA ILE A 100 -2.45 -0.31 -3.51
C ILE A 100 -1.62 0.47 -4.53
N ARG A 101 -1.87 0.18 -5.80
CA ARG A 101 -1.34 0.91 -6.94
C ARG A 101 -2.47 1.46 -7.79
N VAL A 102 -2.35 2.71 -8.20
CA VAL A 102 -3.27 3.34 -9.17
C VAL A 102 -2.48 3.72 -10.41
N PHE A 103 -3.06 3.49 -11.57
CA PHE A 103 -2.45 3.76 -12.87
C PHE A 103 -3.07 4.99 -13.55
N LYS A 104 -2.36 5.58 -14.52
CA LYS A 104 -2.77 6.77 -15.29
C LYS A 104 -4.14 6.61 -15.93
N ASP A 105 -4.50 5.38 -16.30
CA ASP A 105 -5.79 5.05 -16.90
C ASP A 105 -6.91 4.81 -15.88
N GLY A 106 -6.64 5.01 -14.59
CA GLY A 106 -7.58 4.80 -13.51
C GLY A 106 -7.69 3.34 -13.05
N GLU A 107 -6.94 2.40 -13.61
CA GLU A 107 -6.91 1.04 -13.07
C GLU A 107 -6.34 1.05 -11.64
N ILE A 108 -6.98 0.29 -10.76
CA ILE A 108 -6.57 0.09 -9.38
C ILE A 108 -6.22 -1.39 -9.20
N ARG A 109 -5.02 -1.63 -8.68
CA ARG A 109 -4.50 -2.96 -8.34
C ARG A 109 -4.02 -2.96 -6.90
N GLY A 110 -4.00 -4.13 -6.29
CA GLY A 110 -3.49 -4.24 -4.93
C GLY A 110 -3.49 -5.66 -4.42
N HIS A 111 -2.55 -5.91 -3.53
CA HIS A 111 -2.25 -7.21 -2.94
C HIS A 111 -1.82 -7.04 -1.49
N HIS A 112 -1.98 -8.11 -0.74
CA HIS A 112 -1.47 -8.26 0.61
C HIS A 112 -0.16 -9.04 0.56
N GLU A 113 0.85 -8.58 1.29
CA GLU A 113 2.19 -9.16 1.24
C GLU A 113 2.95 -8.92 2.54
N PHE A 114 4.14 -9.51 2.64
CA PHE A 114 5.06 -9.19 3.71
C PHE A 114 5.62 -7.77 3.59
N THR A 115 5.92 -7.16 4.73
CA THR A 115 6.64 -5.90 4.78
C THR A 115 8.10 -6.09 4.40
N PRO A 116 8.71 -5.10 3.71
CA PRO A 116 10.16 -5.10 3.52
C PRO A 116 10.91 -5.09 4.86
N GLU A 117 10.31 -4.50 5.90
CA GLU A 117 10.92 -4.41 7.24
C GLU A 117 11.11 -5.78 7.92
N SER A 118 10.18 -6.71 7.69
CA SER A 118 10.24 -8.04 8.28
C SER A 118 11.00 -9.03 7.41
N LYS A 119 10.64 -9.07 6.12
CA LYS A 119 11.06 -10.09 5.14
C LYS A 119 11.41 -9.44 3.79
N PRO A 120 12.56 -8.74 3.73
CA PRO A 120 12.92 -7.94 2.56
C PRO A 120 13.12 -8.76 1.29
N PHE A 121 13.73 -9.95 1.40
CA PHE A 121 13.97 -10.78 0.24
C PHE A 121 12.65 -11.27 -0.34
N GLU A 122 11.78 -11.83 0.49
CA GLU A 122 10.46 -12.32 0.10
C GLU A 122 9.59 -11.22 -0.51
N HIS A 123 9.62 -10.01 0.05
CA HIS A 123 8.95 -8.84 -0.51
C HIS A 123 9.51 -8.48 -1.90
N PHE A 124 10.83 -8.45 -2.09
CA PHE A 124 11.42 -8.13 -3.40
C PHE A 124 11.22 -9.20 -4.47
N VAL A 125 11.01 -10.45 -4.07
CA VAL A 125 10.73 -11.55 -5.01
C VAL A 125 9.24 -11.90 -5.11
N GLU A 126 8.35 -11.03 -4.59
CA GLU A 126 6.88 -11.16 -4.70
C GLU A 126 6.35 -12.50 -4.12
N ILE A 127 6.96 -13.01 -3.03
CA ILE A 127 6.51 -14.24 -2.35
C ILE A 127 5.37 -13.90 -1.37
N ASN A 128 4.31 -14.73 -1.40
CA ASN A 128 3.13 -14.65 -0.53
C ASN A 128 2.22 -13.44 -0.79
N GLU A 129 2.11 -13.02 -2.05
CA GLU A 129 1.15 -12.00 -2.47
C GLU A 129 -0.28 -12.60 -2.58
N GLU A 130 -1.21 -12.07 -1.80
CA GLU A 130 -2.62 -12.46 -1.76
C GLU A 130 -3.53 -11.34 -2.28
N GLN A 131 -4.60 -11.66 -3.02
CA GLN A 131 -5.47 -10.62 -3.61
C GLN A 131 -6.36 -9.90 -2.58
N ARG A 132 -6.78 -10.57 -1.49
CA ARG A 132 -7.64 -10.03 -0.40
C ARG A 132 -8.71 -9.01 -0.85
N MET A 133 -9.49 -9.42 -1.87
CA MET A 133 -10.38 -8.52 -2.62
C MET A 133 -11.46 -7.87 -1.74
N ASP A 134 -11.98 -8.58 -0.75
CA ASP A 134 -13.06 -8.07 0.10
C ASP A 134 -12.57 -6.94 1.02
N GLU A 135 -11.34 -7.05 1.51
CA GLU A 135 -10.65 -6.02 2.27
C GLU A 135 -10.38 -4.79 1.41
N PHE A 136 -9.87 -4.97 0.19
CA PHE A 136 -9.66 -3.85 -0.73
C PHE A 136 -10.97 -3.14 -1.09
N ARG A 137 -12.05 -3.89 -1.32
CA ARG A 137 -13.38 -3.31 -1.55
C ARG A 137 -13.86 -2.50 -0.35
N LYS A 138 -13.58 -2.96 0.87
CA LYS A 138 -13.88 -2.21 2.09
C LYS A 138 -13.06 -0.92 2.18
N PHE A 139 -11.75 -0.97 1.87
CA PHE A 139 -10.89 0.22 1.89
C PHE A 139 -11.32 1.25 0.86
N LEU A 140 -11.66 0.80 -0.35
CA LEU A 140 -11.93 1.69 -1.49
C LEU A 140 -13.39 2.14 -1.56
N GLY A 141 -14.34 1.35 -1.06
CA GLY A 141 -15.76 1.72 -1.03
C GLY A 141 -16.27 2.23 -2.38
N ASP A 142 -16.89 3.42 -2.37
CA ASP A 142 -17.47 4.05 -3.56
C ASP A 142 -16.44 4.68 -4.51
N TYR A 143 -15.14 4.56 -4.23
CA TYR A 143 -14.07 5.00 -5.13
C TYR A 143 -13.74 3.99 -6.23
N ILE A 144 -14.28 2.78 -6.17
CA ILE A 144 -14.06 1.74 -7.18
C ILE A 144 -15.31 1.38 -7.96
N VAL A 145 -15.11 1.08 -9.24
CA VAL A 145 -16.10 0.44 -10.10
C VAL A 145 -15.48 -0.79 -10.76
N GLN A 146 -16.29 -1.83 -10.97
CA GLN A 146 -15.85 -3.05 -11.67
C GLN A 146 -15.97 -2.93 -13.20
N LYS A 147 -16.66 -1.90 -13.70
CA LYS A 147 -16.71 -1.62 -15.14
C LYS A 147 -15.51 -0.77 -15.51
N LYS A 148 -14.79 -1.17 -16.55
CA LYS A 148 -13.67 -0.40 -17.10
C LYS A 148 -14.06 1.05 -17.34
N TYR A 149 -13.37 1.95 -16.65
CA TYR A 149 -13.48 3.39 -16.81
C TYR A 149 -12.08 3.96 -16.97
N ILE A 150 -11.82 4.54 -18.14
CA ILE A 150 -10.51 5.12 -18.45
C ILE A 150 -10.48 6.55 -17.94
N SER A 151 -9.63 6.78 -16.96
CA SER A 151 -9.28 8.10 -16.47
C SER A 151 -8.00 8.61 -17.15
N HIS A 152 -7.69 9.89 -16.96
CA HIS A 152 -6.43 10.50 -17.40
C HIS A 152 -5.70 11.10 -16.20
N LEU A 153 -5.43 10.24 -15.22
CA LEU A 153 -4.82 10.63 -13.95
C LEU A 153 -3.39 11.10 -14.18
N LYS A 154 -3.03 12.17 -13.48
CA LYS A 154 -1.68 12.70 -13.42
C LYS A 154 -1.08 12.27 -12.09
N MET A 155 0.22 12.00 -12.09
CA MET A 155 0.95 11.74 -10.85
C MET A 155 0.84 12.96 -9.96
N ASP A 156 0.32 12.78 -8.75
CA ASP A 156 0.38 13.83 -7.74
C ASP A 156 1.85 14.02 -7.34
N ARG A 157 2.33 15.26 -7.40
CA ARG A 157 3.71 15.63 -7.05
C ARG A 157 3.81 16.12 -5.61
N THR A 158 2.69 16.24 -4.90
CA THR A 158 2.71 16.56 -3.48
C THR A 158 3.29 15.39 -2.71
N ILE A 159 4.09 15.69 -1.69
CA ILE A 159 4.75 14.67 -0.87
C ILE A 159 3.65 14.01 -0.03
N ALA A 160 3.18 12.85 -0.48
CA ALA A 160 2.25 12.02 0.27
C ALA A 160 2.82 11.69 1.65
N PRO A 161 2.01 11.72 2.72
CA PRO A 161 2.46 11.40 4.07
C PRO A 161 3.01 9.96 4.12
N GLU A 162 4.00 9.73 4.99
CA GLU A 162 4.52 8.39 5.27
C GLU A 162 3.39 7.47 5.74
N SER A 163 3.41 6.20 5.33
CA SER A 163 2.46 5.20 5.85
C SER A 163 2.58 5.08 7.37
N GLU A 164 1.46 5.18 8.08
CA GLU A 164 1.41 4.96 9.52
C GLU A 164 1.19 3.48 9.84
N ILE A 165 1.74 2.99 10.96
CA ILE A 165 1.29 1.71 11.51
C ILE A 165 -0.06 1.98 12.17
N THR A 166 -1.16 1.65 11.50
CA THR A 166 -2.50 1.68 12.09
C THR A 166 -3.02 0.26 12.18
N VAL A 167 -3.05 -0.26 13.41
CA VAL A 167 -3.68 -1.55 13.68
C VAL A 167 -5.15 -1.28 13.93
N ASP A 168 -5.98 -1.88 13.08
CA ASP A 168 -7.42 -1.83 13.25
C ASP A 168 -7.79 -2.68 14.47
N ASP A 169 -8.72 -2.18 15.29
CA ASP A 169 -9.35 -3.00 16.33
C ASP A 169 -9.79 -4.33 15.71
N PRO A 170 -9.56 -5.48 16.39
CA PRO A 170 -10.06 -6.75 15.91
C PRO A 170 -11.57 -6.63 15.67
N LEU A 171 -11.96 -6.83 14.41
CA LEU A 171 -13.36 -6.83 14.02
C LEU A 171 -14.10 -7.91 14.82
N ASP A 172 -15.30 -7.60 15.27
CA ASP A 172 -16.15 -8.65 15.83
C ASP A 172 -16.49 -9.70 14.75
N LYS A 173 -17.08 -10.82 15.16
CA LYS A 173 -17.44 -11.94 14.29
C LYS A 173 -18.38 -11.56 13.12
N ASN A 174 -18.86 -10.31 13.09
CA ASN A 174 -19.77 -9.75 12.12
C ASN A 174 -19.16 -8.59 11.32
N GLY A 175 -17.83 -8.39 11.39
CA GLY A 175 -17.13 -7.36 10.61
C GLY A 175 -17.36 -5.92 11.10
N ARG A 176 -17.83 -5.72 12.33
CA ARG A 176 -18.09 -4.39 12.90
C ARG A 176 -17.01 -4.00 13.91
N HIS A 177 -16.73 -2.70 13.98
CA HIS A 177 -15.96 -2.15 15.10
C HIS A 177 -16.78 -2.31 16.38
N ARG A 178 -16.15 -2.87 17.42
CA ARG A 178 -16.76 -3.08 18.73
C ARG A 178 -17.04 -1.71 19.35
N LYS A 179 -18.31 -1.27 19.36
CA LYS A 179 -18.71 -0.02 20.03
C LYS A 179 -18.30 -0.12 21.51
N GLN A 180 -17.43 0.78 21.97
CA GLN A 180 -17.20 0.97 23.40
C GLN A 180 -18.51 1.43 24.03
N LYS A 181 -18.94 0.74 25.09
CA LYS A 181 -19.97 1.26 25.99
C LYS A 181 -19.38 2.47 26.71
N SER A 182 -20.16 3.54 26.71
CA SER A 182 -19.96 4.77 27.50
C SER A 182 -19.64 4.49 28.96
#